data_AF-A0A2V8JW21-F1
#
_entry.id   AF-A0A2V8JW21-F1
#
_cell.length_a   1.000
_cell.length_b   1.000
_cell.length_c   1.000
_cell.angle_alpha   90.00
_cell.angle_beta   90.00
_cell.angle_gamma   90.00
#
_symmetry.space_group_name_H-M   'P 1'
#
loop_
_entity.id
_entity.type
_entity.pdbx_description
1 polymer ?
#
loop_
_entity_poly.entity_id
_entity_poly.type
_entity_poly.pdbx_seq_one_letter_code
_entity_poly.pdbx_strand_id
1 'polypeptide(L)'
;NEPGAGNFHVYNSLFRNSTLADLSMGNTGGFSARGNYSTGSKAFFVATGTNNPATIHLQSNTVIDPIDSVAIRLGNQGPGLITDNVIRSSTSATGPVIYWTNLFAPDVASIGNTFTVANLITTNGRLIRIDDRVVARRTLTPKEPALPGTPPNLHRQIFEVPPGATASAMQQAINAAAAQNGNRPVVHIPYGTYSVSQTLTLPVSDVQLAGDGYETILNWTGEGNGPVLSMSGPSKATLREIQIDGAAEADGIVLDNVDQIGSRVYMQGVQLRSGRRTDLFINGLDHTRVQLEDFGHAYSPNAVSVKVRGGPLSAAGKATGGKTSVFSGASSGNSISYEVSEGARLLVRDLWYESGAKPGFAKIYDRALFTLDGVRISSPVNQIPAALDIVNLNGTVAILTSHLDDRITISGNGSGARILGLGIFDEQRSSKYFLNDSSPAAQAVLANSRQVSTLPGNRSVGTPDMGVADRTFIKSLLEQTRGEHPAVPRALPIGITDVRMFRVWVGNGRNNITLAAR
;
A
#
# COMPACT_ATOMS: atom_id res chain seq x y z
N ASN A 1 4.19 -10.00 -18.19
CA ASN A 1 4.92 -11.06 -17.48
C ASN A 1 4.65 -12.40 -18.15
N GLU A 2 5.26 -12.63 -19.32
CA GLU A 2 5.01 -13.80 -20.16
C GLU A 2 6.32 -14.14 -20.88
N PRO A 3 6.94 -15.33 -20.66
CA PRO A 3 6.50 -16.44 -19.79
C PRO A 3 6.90 -16.28 -18.31
N GLY A 4 7.40 -15.10 -17.91
CA GLY A 4 8.02 -14.90 -16.60
C GLY A 4 7.13 -15.27 -15.39
N ALA A 5 7.80 -15.63 -14.29
CA ALA A 5 7.18 -15.88 -12.99
C ALA A 5 7.36 -14.64 -12.10
N GLY A 6 6.29 -14.20 -11.45
CA GLY A 6 6.31 -13.05 -10.53
C GLY A 6 5.04 -12.21 -10.56
N ASN A 7 4.93 -11.31 -9.60
CA ASN A 7 3.83 -10.36 -9.47
C ASN A 7 4.13 -9.09 -10.28
N PHE A 8 3.08 -8.37 -10.67
CA PHE A 8 3.21 -6.98 -11.08
C PHE A 8 2.00 -6.17 -10.61
N HIS A 9 2.24 -4.90 -10.34
CA HIS A 9 1.24 -3.95 -9.91
C HIS A 9 1.40 -2.67 -10.72
N VAL A 10 0.40 -2.31 -11.52
CA VAL A 10 0.50 -1.20 -12.46
C VAL A 10 -0.43 -0.07 -12.04
N TYR A 11 0.17 1.09 -11.78
CA TYR A 11 -0.52 2.28 -11.32
C TYR A 11 -0.44 3.39 -12.36
N ASN A 12 -1.56 4.10 -12.55
CA ASN A 12 -1.62 5.40 -13.23
C ASN A 12 -0.86 5.45 -14.58
N SER A 13 -0.82 4.34 -15.31
CA SER A 13 -0.07 4.20 -16.55
C SER A 13 -0.96 4.50 -17.76
N LEU A 14 -0.34 4.98 -18.83
CA LEU A 14 -0.97 5.26 -20.11
C LEU A 14 -0.48 4.26 -21.16
N PHE A 15 -1.41 3.47 -21.69
CA PHE A 15 -1.16 2.52 -22.75
C PHE A 15 -1.83 2.97 -24.05
N ARG A 16 -1.10 2.86 -25.16
CA ARG A 16 -1.59 3.25 -26.49
C ARG A 16 -1.24 2.18 -27.51
N ASN A 17 -2.26 1.71 -28.25
CA ASN A 17 -2.09 0.90 -29.46
C ASN A 17 -1.28 -0.40 -29.24
N SER A 18 -1.39 -1.03 -28.06
CA SER A 18 -0.74 -2.32 -27.80
C SER A 18 -1.28 -3.38 -28.75
N THR A 19 -0.39 -4.06 -29.49
CA THR A 19 -0.77 -5.03 -30.53
C THR A 19 -1.21 -6.39 -29.97
N LEU A 20 -0.83 -6.70 -28.73
CA LEU A 20 -1.21 -7.92 -28.02
C LEU A 20 -2.22 -7.62 -26.90
N ALA A 21 -1.75 -6.93 -25.86
CA ALA A 21 -2.53 -6.40 -24.75
C ALA A 21 -1.64 -5.39 -23.99
N ASP A 22 -2.25 -4.55 -23.15
CA ASP A 22 -1.48 -3.65 -22.28
C ASP A 22 -0.76 -4.40 -21.16
N LEU A 23 -1.43 -5.42 -20.63
CA LEU A 23 -0.94 -6.30 -19.57
C LEU A 23 -1.10 -7.76 -20.01
N SER A 24 -0.09 -8.58 -19.74
CA SER A 24 -0.19 -10.03 -19.89
C SER A 24 0.44 -10.78 -18.73
N MET A 25 -0.12 -11.94 -18.38
CA MET A 25 0.46 -12.89 -17.44
C MET A 25 0.46 -14.31 -18.01
N GLY A 26 1.59 -15.00 -17.88
CA GLY A 26 1.74 -16.42 -18.19
C GLY A 26 1.66 -17.34 -16.97
N ASN A 27 2.17 -16.89 -15.81
CA ASN A 27 2.13 -17.62 -14.55
C ASN A 27 1.24 -16.93 -13.51
N THR A 28 0.87 -17.63 -12.44
CA THR A 28 0.01 -17.11 -11.37
C THR A 28 0.80 -16.39 -10.28
N GLY A 29 0.11 -15.52 -9.54
CA GLY A 29 0.67 -14.65 -8.52
C GLY A 29 -0.39 -13.66 -8.03
N GLY A 30 0.05 -12.56 -7.44
CA GLY A 30 -0.78 -11.40 -7.14
C GLY A 30 -0.59 -10.32 -8.21
N PHE A 31 -1.69 -9.83 -8.80
CA PHE A 31 -1.65 -8.82 -9.84
C PHE A 31 -2.64 -7.69 -9.58
N SER A 32 -2.28 -6.48 -9.96
CA SER A 32 -3.22 -5.36 -9.94
C SER A 32 -2.99 -4.38 -11.07
N ALA A 33 -4.07 -3.74 -11.49
CA ALA A 33 -4.05 -2.62 -12.41
C ALA A 33 -4.97 -1.54 -11.84
N ARG A 34 -4.42 -0.38 -11.48
CA ARG A 34 -5.13 0.67 -10.75
C ARG A 34 -4.96 2.04 -11.40
N GLY A 35 -6.08 2.67 -11.78
CA GLY A 35 -6.07 4.03 -12.32
C GLY A 35 -5.43 4.17 -13.70
N ASN A 36 -5.29 3.09 -14.47
CA ASN A 36 -4.63 3.12 -15.78
C ASN A 36 -5.58 3.63 -16.87
N TYR A 37 -5.00 4.21 -17.92
CA TYR A 37 -5.71 4.61 -19.13
C TYR A 37 -5.20 3.80 -20.32
N SER A 38 -6.11 3.15 -21.04
CA SER A 38 -5.83 2.34 -22.22
C SER A 38 -6.63 2.86 -23.41
N THR A 39 -5.98 3.06 -24.56
CA THR A 39 -6.66 3.47 -25.79
C THR A 39 -6.07 2.83 -27.03
N GLY A 40 -6.95 2.35 -27.92
CA GLY A 40 -6.55 1.76 -29.21
C GLY A 40 -5.79 0.43 -29.10
N SER A 41 -5.60 -0.08 -27.89
CA SER A 41 -4.95 -1.37 -27.64
C SER A 41 -5.85 -2.53 -28.02
N LYS A 42 -5.27 -3.67 -28.37
CA LYS A 42 -6.02 -4.87 -28.74
C LYS A 42 -6.92 -5.36 -27.60
N ALA A 43 -6.34 -5.46 -26.40
CA ALA A 43 -7.01 -5.77 -25.15
C ALA A 43 -6.29 -5.06 -23.99
N PHE A 44 -6.95 -4.94 -22.84
CA PHE A 44 -6.35 -4.35 -21.64
C PHE A 44 -5.52 -5.37 -20.87
N PHE A 45 -6.10 -6.52 -20.50
CA PHE A 45 -5.38 -7.54 -19.74
C PHE A 45 -5.73 -8.95 -20.23
N VAL A 46 -4.71 -9.71 -20.60
CA VAL A 46 -4.84 -11.10 -21.05
C VAL A 46 -4.04 -12.08 -20.18
N ALA A 47 -4.59 -13.28 -19.98
CA ALA A 47 -3.90 -14.40 -19.38
C ALA A 47 -4.31 -15.71 -20.08
N THR A 48 -3.37 -16.64 -20.21
CA THR A 48 -3.65 -18.00 -20.68
C THR A 48 -4.36 -18.83 -19.59
N GLY A 49 -4.88 -20.00 -19.99
CA GLY A 49 -5.54 -20.94 -19.08
C GLY A 49 -4.56 -21.62 -18.12
N THR A 50 -4.85 -21.63 -16.83
CA THR A 50 -4.06 -22.35 -15.80
C THR A 50 -4.96 -22.87 -14.69
N ASN A 51 -4.66 -24.06 -14.15
CA ASN A 51 -5.41 -24.65 -13.02
C ASN A 51 -4.94 -24.12 -11.66
N ASN A 52 -4.41 -22.89 -11.65
CA ASN A 52 -3.88 -22.22 -10.48
C ASN A 52 -4.66 -20.93 -10.18
N PRO A 53 -4.82 -20.56 -8.89
CA PRO A 53 -5.38 -19.29 -8.50
C PRO A 53 -4.39 -18.15 -8.77
N ALA A 54 -4.92 -16.98 -9.13
CA ALA A 54 -4.19 -15.73 -9.13
C ALA A 54 -5.09 -14.67 -8.51
N THR A 55 -4.61 -13.95 -7.49
CA THR A 55 -5.38 -12.86 -6.93
C THR A 55 -5.21 -11.64 -7.82
N ILE A 56 -6.33 -11.09 -8.33
CA ILE A 56 -6.29 -9.99 -9.30
C ILE A 56 -7.27 -8.89 -8.92
N HIS A 57 -6.78 -7.66 -8.80
CA HIS A 57 -7.64 -6.47 -8.61
C HIS A 57 -7.47 -5.46 -9.75
N LEU A 58 -8.54 -5.24 -10.52
CA LEU A 58 -8.64 -4.20 -11.54
C LEU A 58 -9.49 -3.06 -11.00
N GLN A 59 -8.88 -1.91 -10.72
CA GLN A 59 -9.54 -0.80 -10.05
C GLN A 59 -9.42 0.50 -10.84
N SER A 60 -10.53 1.21 -11.04
CA SER A 60 -10.55 2.58 -11.57
C SER A 60 -9.82 2.76 -12.91
N ASN A 61 -9.68 1.69 -13.71
CA ASN A 61 -9.06 1.79 -15.02
C ASN A 61 -10.06 2.35 -16.04
N THR A 62 -9.55 3.09 -17.02
CA THR A 62 -10.31 3.62 -18.15
C THR A 62 -9.81 2.93 -19.42
N VAL A 63 -10.64 2.07 -20.01
CA VAL A 63 -10.30 1.28 -21.20
C VAL A 63 -11.18 1.71 -22.36
N ILE A 64 -10.55 2.22 -23.42
CA ILE A 64 -11.21 2.94 -24.50
C ILE A 64 -10.95 2.31 -25.85
N ASP A 65 -12.04 1.87 -26.46
CA ASP A 65 -12.10 1.31 -27.80
C ASP A 65 -11.06 0.21 -28.02
N PRO A 66 -11.06 -0.86 -27.18
CA PRO A 66 -10.23 -2.01 -27.44
C PRO A 66 -10.60 -2.61 -28.81
N ILE A 67 -9.60 -3.08 -29.55
CA ILE A 67 -9.83 -3.68 -30.88
C ILE A 67 -10.70 -4.94 -30.74
N ASP A 68 -10.39 -5.80 -29.77
CA ASP A 68 -11.18 -7.00 -29.50
C ASP A 68 -12.44 -6.66 -28.68
N SER A 69 -13.54 -7.40 -28.94
CA SER A 69 -14.76 -7.30 -28.12
C SER A 69 -14.52 -7.63 -26.65
N VAL A 70 -13.56 -8.52 -26.37
CA VAL A 70 -13.15 -8.94 -25.04
C VAL A 70 -11.97 -8.08 -24.60
N ALA A 71 -12.24 -7.06 -23.79
CA ALA A 71 -11.22 -6.15 -23.28
C ALA A 71 -10.33 -6.82 -22.22
N ILE A 72 -10.89 -7.75 -21.43
CA ILE A 72 -10.17 -8.46 -20.38
C ILE A 72 -10.44 -9.95 -20.55
N ARG A 73 -9.38 -10.76 -20.70
CA ARG A 73 -9.46 -12.21 -20.88
C ARG A 73 -8.57 -12.93 -19.89
N LEU A 74 -9.15 -13.66 -18.95
CA LEU A 74 -8.41 -14.33 -17.88
C LEU A 74 -8.76 -15.83 -17.79
N GLY A 75 -7.73 -16.66 -17.71
CA GLY A 75 -7.85 -18.13 -17.71
C GLY A 75 -7.47 -18.82 -16.40
N ASN A 76 -7.27 -18.08 -15.31
CA ASN A 76 -6.92 -18.59 -13.98
C ASN A 76 -8.17 -18.73 -13.08
N GLN A 77 -8.01 -19.30 -11.90
CA GLN A 77 -9.12 -19.56 -10.96
C GLN A 77 -9.58 -18.35 -10.13
N GLY A 78 -8.97 -17.18 -10.31
CA GLY A 78 -9.13 -16.05 -9.40
C GLY A 78 -8.51 -16.35 -8.02
N PRO A 79 -8.99 -15.71 -6.95
CA PRO A 79 -10.13 -14.79 -6.92
C PRO A 79 -9.85 -13.41 -7.54
N GLY A 80 -10.86 -12.86 -8.22
CA GLY A 80 -10.81 -11.58 -8.89
C GLY A 80 -11.73 -10.52 -8.30
N LEU A 81 -11.25 -9.27 -8.23
CA LEU A 81 -12.05 -8.09 -7.87
C LEU A 81 -11.91 -7.02 -8.96
N ILE A 82 -13.04 -6.54 -9.48
CA ILE A 82 -13.11 -5.58 -10.57
C ILE A 82 -13.96 -4.41 -10.07
N THR A 83 -13.34 -3.26 -9.78
CA THR A 83 -14.01 -2.12 -9.15
C THR A 83 -13.87 -0.83 -9.93
N ASP A 84 -14.98 -0.10 -10.09
CA ASP A 84 -15.00 1.28 -10.59
C ASP A 84 -14.31 1.52 -11.95
N ASN A 85 -14.17 0.48 -12.78
CA ASN A 85 -13.59 0.61 -14.11
C ASN A 85 -14.61 1.22 -15.08
N VAL A 86 -14.10 2.00 -16.04
CA VAL A 86 -14.87 2.51 -17.18
C VAL A 86 -14.37 1.82 -18.43
N ILE A 87 -15.20 0.98 -19.05
CA ILE A 87 -14.86 0.27 -20.27
C ILE A 87 -15.81 0.70 -21.40
N ARG A 88 -15.29 1.55 -22.28
CA ARG A 88 -15.97 1.95 -23.52
C ARG A 88 -15.52 1.01 -24.63
N SER A 89 -16.35 0.03 -24.95
CA SER A 89 -16.06 -0.91 -26.04
C SER A 89 -16.13 -0.23 -27.41
N SER A 90 -15.44 -0.81 -28.40
CA SER A 90 -15.50 -0.38 -29.79
C SER A 90 -16.92 -0.50 -30.36
N THR A 91 -17.20 0.20 -31.47
CA THR A 91 -18.55 0.25 -32.06
C THR A 91 -19.03 -1.10 -32.61
N SER A 92 -18.10 -2.03 -32.90
CA SER A 92 -18.40 -3.39 -33.36
C SER A 92 -18.48 -4.41 -32.24
N ALA A 93 -18.22 -4.02 -30.98
CA ALA A 93 -18.14 -4.96 -29.88
C ALA A 93 -19.52 -5.53 -29.50
N THR A 94 -19.63 -6.86 -29.50
CA THR A 94 -20.85 -7.60 -29.10
C THR A 94 -20.75 -8.20 -27.68
N GLY A 95 -19.58 -8.11 -27.07
CA GLY A 95 -19.25 -8.72 -25.78
C GLY A 95 -18.97 -10.24 -25.87
N PRO A 96 -18.65 -10.89 -24.74
CA PRO A 96 -18.55 -10.29 -23.40
C PRO A 96 -17.40 -9.29 -23.30
N VAL A 97 -17.55 -8.25 -22.48
CA VAL A 97 -16.46 -7.28 -22.25
C VAL A 97 -15.33 -7.91 -21.43
N ILE A 98 -15.70 -8.73 -20.44
CA ILE A 98 -14.78 -9.49 -19.60
C ILE A 98 -15.07 -10.97 -19.78
N TYR A 99 -14.06 -11.74 -20.17
CA TYR A 99 -14.14 -13.19 -20.30
C TYR A 99 -13.20 -13.82 -19.27
N TRP A 100 -13.77 -14.41 -18.22
CA TRP A 100 -12.99 -15.04 -17.16
C TRP A 100 -13.50 -16.45 -16.91
N THR A 101 -12.87 -17.44 -17.53
CA THR A 101 -13.30 -18.84 -17.43
C THR A 101 -12.12 -19.74 -17.18
N ASN A 102 -12.35 -20.82 -16.43
CA ASN A 102 -11.33 -21.82 -16.14
C ASN A 102 -11.96 -23.21 -16.05
N LEU A 103 -11.19 -24.27 -16.30
CA LEU A 103 -11.66 -25.66 -16.17
C LEU A 103 -12.29 -25.96 -14.80
N PHE A 104 -11.76 -25.36 -13.73
CA PHE A 104 -12.20 -25.54 -12.35
C PHE A 104 -12.95 -24.34 -11.76
N ALA A 105 -13.56 -23.51 -12.63
CA ALA A 105 -14.42 -22.38 -12.29
C ALA A 105 -13.74 -21.25 -11.46
N PRO A 106 -13.69 -20.00 -11.98
CA PRO A 106 -13.10 -18.89 -11.25
C PRO A 106 -14.09 -18.22 -10.29
N ASP A 107 -13.56 -17.46 -9.33
CA ASP A 107 -14.33 -16.59 -8.45
C ASP A 107 -14.11 -15.13 -8.80
N VAL A 108 -15.19 -14.41 -9.14
CA VAL A 108 -15.12 -13.03 -9.62
C VAL A 108 -16.13 -12.12 -8.90
N ALA A 109 -15.67 -10.97 -8.42
CA ALA A 109 -16.53 -9.91 -7.91
C ALA A 109 -16.40 -8.66 -8.80
N SER A 110 -17.52 -8.14 -9.29
CA SER A 110 -17.59 -6.94 -10.13
C SER A 110 -18.50 -5.90 -9.47
N ILE A 111 -17.91 -4.75 -9.12
CA ILE A 111 -18.55 -3.76 -8.26
C ILE A 111 -18.37 -2.35 -8.82
N GLY A 112 -19.48 -1.72 -9.21
CA GLY A 112 -19.53 -0.30 -9.58
C GLY A 112 -18.94 0.05 -10.94
N ASN A 113 -18.71 -0.93 -11.81
CA ASN A 113 -18.11 -0.70 -13.13
C ASN A 113 -19.13 -0.10 -14.12
N THR A 114 -18.61 0.62 -15.11
CA THR A 114 -19.41 1.23 -16.18
C THR A 114 -18.99 0.66 -17.53
N PHE A 115 -19.95 0.14 -18.27
CA PHE A 115 -19.77 -0.48 -19.59
C PHE A 115 -20.64 0.18 -20.65
N THR A 116 -20.34 -0.08 -21.93
CA THR A 116 -21.15 0.39 -23.07
C THR A 116 -21.83 -0.72 -23.86
N VAL A 117 -21.59 -1.98 -23.49
CA VAL A 117 -22.17 -3.18 -24.07
C VAL A 117 -22.87 -3.95 -22.96
N ALA A 118 -24.04 -4.55 -23.23
CA ALA A 118 -24.84 -5.21 -22.19
C ALA A 118 -24.33 -6.60 -21.79
N ASN A 119 -23.61 -7.28 -22.68
CA ASN A 119 -22.93 -8.54 -22.37
C ASN A 119 -21.63 -8.22 -21.59
N LEU A 120 -21.75 -8.10 -20.26
CA LEU A 120 -20.69 -7.57 -19.39
C LEU A 120 -19.56 -8.57 -19.16
N ILE A 121 -19.91 -9.68 -18.52
CA ILE A 121 -18.96 -10.64 -17.95
C ILE A 121 -19.46 -12.05 -18.26
N THR A 122 -18.59 -12.86 -18.85
CA THR A 122 -18.77 -14.31 -18.93
C THR A 122 -17.82 -15.00 -17.97
N THR A 123 -18.38 -15.77 -17.05
CA THR A 123 -17.65 -16.67 -16.15
C THR A 123 -18.41 -17.97 -16.00
N ASN A 124 -17.68 -19.08 -15.83
CA ASN A 124 -18.24 -20.39 -15.54
C ASN A 124 -18.13 -20.76 -14.04
N GLY A 125 -17.87 -19.79 -13.16
CA GLY A 125 -17.82 -19.96 -11.72
C GLY A 125 -18.66 -18.95 -10.95
N ARG A 126 -18.28 -18.63 -9.70
CA ARG A 126 -19.05 -17.71 -8.85
C ARG A 126 -18.87 -16.27 -9.31
N LEU A 127 -19.96 -15.52 -9.31
CA LEU A 127 -20.00 -14.11 -9.69
C LEU A 127 -20.80 -13.31 -8.67
N ILE A 128 -20.13 -12.38 -7.98
CA ILE A 128 -20.79 -11.29 -7.25
C ILE A 128 -20.85 -10.09 -8.18
N ARG A 129 -22.05 -9.52 -8.39
CA ARG A 129 -22.23 -8.30 -9.20
C ARG A 129 -23.03 -7.25 -8.45
N ILE A 130 -22.45 -6.07 -8.26
CA ILE A 130 -23.03 -4.96 -7.49
C ILE A 130 -22.83 -3.66 -8.27
N ASP A 131 -23.88 -2.87 -8.49
CA ASP A 131 -23.81 -1.50 -9.05
C ASP A 131 -23.19 -1.37 -10.46
N ASP A 132 -22.86 -2.47 -11.14
CA ASP A 132 -22.42 -2.42 -12.53
C ASP A 132 -23.52 -1.85 -13.43
N ARG A 133 -23.14 -0.97 -14.34
CA ARG A 133 -24.08 -0.25 -15.20
C ARG A 133 -23.67 -0.27 -16.67
N VAL A 134 -24.68 -0.22 -17.54
CA VAL A 134 -24.52 -0.03 -18.98
C VAL A 134 -25.00 1.37 -19.32
N VAL A 135 -24.18 2.13 -20.05
CA VAL A 135 -24.52 3.47 -20.53
C VAL A 135 -24.34 3.55 -22.05
N ALA A 136 -24.96 4.53 -22.69
CA ALA A 136 -24.76 4.73 -24.12
C ALA A 136 -23.31 5.14 -24.41
N ARG A 137 -22.67 4.54 -25.42
CA ARG A 137 -21.25 4.80 -25.76
C ARG A 137 -20.91 6.29 -25.84
N ARG A 138 -21.80 7.10 -26.42
CA ARG A 138 -21.64 8.56 -26.59
C ARG A 138 -21.53 9.34 -25.28
N THR A 139 -21.97 8.79 -24.14
CA THR A 139 -21.90 9.49 -22.84
C THR A 139 -20.54 9.32 -22.17
N LEU A 140 -19.67 8.45 -22.68
CA LEU A 140 -18.32 8.25 -22.17
C LEU A 140 -17.32 8.99 -23.07
N THR A 141 -16.90 10.18 -22.65
CA THR A 141 -15.85 10.98 -23.30
C THR A 141 -14.66 11.22 -22.37
N PRO A 142 -14.00 10.17 -21.84
CA PRO A 142 -12.90 10.35 -20.92
C PRO A 142 -11.68 10.93 -21.64
N LYS A 143 -11.05 11.90 -20.98
CA LYS A 143 -9.86 12.57 -21.49
C LYS A 143 -8.62 11.75 -21.17
N GLU A 144 -7.78 11.55 -22.17
CA GLU A 144 -6.47 10.95 -21.97
C GLU A 144 -5.63 11.79 -20.98
N PRO A 145 -4.96 11.17 -19.99
CA PRO A 145 -4.08 11.87 -19.06
C PRO A 145 -2.90 12.54 -19.78
N ALA A 146 -2.55 13.74 -19.36
CA ALA A 146 -1.30 14.38 -19.79
C ALA A 146 -0.12 13.78 -19.01
N LEU A 147 0.90 13.32 -19.74
CA LEU A 147 2.15 12.86 -19.12
C LEU A 147 2.93 14.06 -18.56
N PRO A 148 3.67 13.89 -17.45
CA PRO A 148 4.56 14.93 -16.97
C PRO A 148 5.64 15.23 -18.02
N GLY A 149 5.93 16.52 -18.21
CA GLY A 149 7.05 16.95 -19.05
C GLY A 149 8.40 16.72 -18.36
N THR A 150 9.48 16.97 -19.09
CA THR A 150 10.85 16.94 -18.55
C THR A 150 10.97 17.92 -17.37
N PRO A 151 11.43 17.48 -16.19
CA PRO A 151 11.65 18.38 -15.06
C PRO A 151 12.66 19.49 -15.43
N PRO A 152 12.37 20.76 -15.14
CA PRO A 152 13.31 21.85 -15.41
C PRO A 152 14.48 21.86 -14.42
N ASN A 153 15.63 22.42 -14.84
CA ASN A 153 16.68 22.80 -13.90
C ASN A 153 16.24 24.06 -13.13
N LEU A 154 16.18 23.95 -11.80
CA LEU A 154 15.72 25.03 -10.93
C LEU A 154 16.85 25.90 -10.36
N HIS A 155 18.11 25.68 -10.79
CA HIS A 155 19.28 26.49 -10.43
C HIS A 155 19.39 26.81 -8.94
N ARG A 156 19.10 25.82 -8.09
CA ARG A 156 19.13 25.97 -6.64
C ARG A 156 20.57 26.13 -6.15
N GLN A 157 20.74 26.93 -5.11
CA GLN A 157 22.01 27.01 -4.39
C GLN A 157 22.31 25.66 -3.74
N ILE A 158 23.55 25.20 -3.90
CA ILE A 158 24.07 23.95 -3.33
C ILE A 158 25.11 24.29 -2.28
N PHE A 159 24.95 23.71 -1.09
CA PHE A 159 25.89 23.75 0.02
C PHE A 159 26.54 22.38 0.10
N GLU A 160 27.79 22.30 -0.34
CA GLU A 160 28.56 21.06 -0.38
C GLU A 160 29.11 20.71 1.01
N VAL A 161 28.82 19.50 1.48
CA VAL A 161 29.47 18.91 2.65
C VAL A 161 30.77 18.24 2.20
N PRO A 162 31.93 18.57 2.78
CA PRO A 162 33.19 17.91 2.42
C PRO A 162 33.16 16.40 2.71
N PRO A 163 33.80 15.55 1.88
CA PRO A 163 33.97 14.13 2.19
C PRO A 163 34.63 13.93 3.57
N GLY A 164 34.07 13.03 4.38
CA GLY A 164 34.56 12.76 5.75
C GLY A 164 34.26 13.87 6.77
N ALA A 165 33.36 14.81 6.44
CA ALA A 165 32.94 15.87 7.36
C ALA A 165 32.45 15.35 8.71
N THR A 166 32.72 16.13 9.76
CA THR A 166 32.18 15.89 11.10
C THR A 166 30.70 16.26 11.18
N ALA A 167 30.01 15.76 12.22
CA ALA A 167 28.64 16.19 12.54
C ALA A 167 28.49 17.72 12.64
N SER A 168 29.47 18.42 13.21
CA SER A 168 29.46 19.88 13.31
C SER A 168 29.55 20.58 11.95
N ALA A 169 30.40 20.09 11.05
CA ALA A 169 30.51 20.64 9.69
C ALA A 169 29.24 20.40 8.87
N MET A 170 28.63 19.21 9.00
CA MET A 170 27.32 18.92 8.40
C MET A 170 26.24 19.86 8.94
N GLN A 171 26.19 20.06 10.26
CA GLN A 171 25.22 20.98 10.88
C GLN A 171 25.41 22.43 10.41
N GLN A 172 26.65 22.88 10.20
CA GLN A 172 26.92 24.21 9.66
C GLN A 172 26.38 24.38 8.24
N ALA A 173 26.57 23.39 7.37
CA ALA A 173 26.00 23.39 6.02
C ALA A 173 24.46 23.42 6.06
N ILE A 174 23.85 22.63 6.95
CA ILE A 174 22.39 22.64 7.19
C ILE A 174 21.91 24.03 7.63
N ASN A 175 22.59 24.66 8.59
CA ASN A 175 22.20 25.98 9.07
C ASN A 175 22.37 27.06 7.99
N ALA A 176 23.44 27.00 7.20
CA ALA A 176 23.69 27.92 6.10
C ALA A 176 22.62 27.79 5.00
N ALA A 177 22.22 26.57 4.67
CA ALA A 177 21.10 26.33 3.76
C ALA A 177 19.77 26.80 4.36
N ALA A 178 19.49 26.52 5.63
CA ALA A 178 18.25 26.95 6.28
C ALA A 178 18.11 28.49 6.31
N ALA A 179 19.21 29.25 6.32
CA ALA A 179 19.19 30.70 6.18
C ALA A 179 18.67 31.19 4.81
N GLN A 180 18.62 30.31 3.79
CA GLN A 180 18.07 30.56 2.46
C GLN A 180 16.66 29.97 2.27
N ASN A 181 15.93 29.74 3.38
CA ASN A 181 14.57 29.22 3.36
C ASN A 181 13.65 30.03 2.43
N GLY A 182 12.84 29.34 1.63
CA GLY A 182 11.99 29.91 0.59
C GLY A 182 12.60 29.78 -0.82
N ASN A 183 13.91 29.54 -0.91
CA ASN A 183 14.62 29.30 -2.18
C ASN A 183 14.87 27.81 -2.45
N ARG A 184 14.38 26.91 -1.58
CA ARG A 184 14.59 25.45 -1.64
C ARG A 184 16.07 25.03 -1.83
N PRO A 185 17.01 25.57 -1.04
CA PRO A 185 18.44 25.26 -1.17
C PRO A 185 18.72 23.78 -0.93
N VAL A 186 19.85 23.31 -1.45
CA VAL A 186 20.29 21.91 -1.33
C VAL A 186 21.51 21.84 -0.43
N VAL A 187 21.48 20.97 0.57
CA VAL A 187 22.69 20.47 1.24
C VAL A 187 23.04 19.14 0.59
N HIS A 188 24.18 19.09 -0.08
CA HIS A 188 24.67 17.89 -0.73
C HIS A 188 25.70 17.19 0.16
N ILE A 189 25.46 15.92 0.46
CA ILE A 189 26.36 15.05 1.22
C ILE A 189 26.87 13.98 0.26
N PRO A 190 28.13 14.04 -0.19
CA PRO A 190 28.62 13.10 -1.18
C PRO A 190 28.73 11.68 -0.60
N TYR A 191 28.86 10.69 -1.47
CA TYR A 191 29.19 9.30 -1.13
C TYR A 191 30.19 9.18 0.04
N GLY A 192 29.89 8.30 0.99
CA GLY A 192 30.76 8.00 2.12
C GLY A 192 30.00 7.75 3.42
N THR A 193 30.74 7.29 4.44
CA THR A 193 30.21 7.09 5.79
C THR A 193 30.66 8.22 6.72
N TYR A 194 29.69 8.92 7.29
CA TYR A 194 29.90 10.10 8.14
C TYR A 194 29.57 9.77 9.58
N SER A 195 30.50 10.09 10.48
CA SER A 195 30.32 9.93 11.92
C SER A 195 29.43 11.04 12.47
N VAL A 196 28.23 10.68 12.93
CA VAL A 196 27.25 11.58 13.52
C VAL A 196 27.30 11.47 15.04
N SER A 197 28.18 12.26 15.65
CA SER A 197 28.41 12.26 17.11
C SER A 197 27.39 13.07 17.92
N GLN A 198 26.48 13.77 17.23
CA GLN A 198 25.40 14.55 17.82
C GLN A 198 24.24 14.63 16.82
N THR A 199 23.02 14.82 17.30
CA THR A 199 21.83 14.98 16.44
C THR A 199 22.03 16.09 15.43
N LEU A 200 21.80 15.77 14.16
CA LEU A 200 21.65 16.78 13.11
C LEU A 200 20.23 17.30 13.16
N THR A 201 20.08 18.61 13.32
CA THR A 201 18.77 19.27 13.35
C THR A 201 18.56 20.00 12.04
N LEU A 202 17.51 19.65 11.31
CA LEU A 202 17.05 20.42 10.16
C LEU A 202 15.96 21.40 10.63
N PRO A 203 16.23 22.71 10.68
CA PRO A 203 15.23 23.70 11.07
C PRO A 203 14.02 23.68 10.15
N VAL A 204 12.89 24.18 10.65
CA VAL A 204 11.67 24.42 9.84
C VAL A 204 12.03 25.22 8.60
N SER A 205 12.01 24.56 7.44
CA SER A 205 12.50 25.14 6.18
C SER A 205 12.02 24.35 4.96
N ASP A 206 12.42 24.78 3.77
CA ASP A 206 12.23 24.08 2.50
C ASP A 206 13.53 23.46 1.93
N VAL A 207 14.54 23.29 2.80
CA VAL A 207 15.85 22.70 2.49
C VAL A 207 15.68 21.27 1.95
N GLN A 208 16.55 20.92 1.00
CA GLN A 208 16.71 19.54 0.53
C GLN A 208 18.03 19.00 1.06
N LEU A 209 17.98 17.93 1.84
CA LEU A 209 19.15 17.13 2.20
C LEU A 209 19.27 16.00 1.17
N ALA A 210 20.34 16.03 0.38
CA ALA A 210 20.54 15.12 -0.74
C ALA A 210 21.89 14.41 -0.65
N GLY A 211 21.89 13.10 -0.85
CA GLY A 211 23.10 12.31 -1.00
C GLY A 211 23.28 11.75 -2.42
N ASP A 212 24.26 10.87 -2.57
CA ASP A 212 24.57 10.17 -3.82
C ASP A 212 23.91 8.78 -3.93
N GLY A 213 23.12 8.37 -2.93
CA GLY A 213 22.36 7.13 -2.92
C GLY A 213 22.58 6.30 -1.65
N TYR A 214 22.40 4.99 -1.78
CA TYR A 214 22.49 4.04 -0.66
C TYR A 214 23.81 4.15 0.14
N GLU A 215 24.89 4.53 -0.52
CA GLU A 215 26.23 4.61 0.08
C GLU A 215 26.59 6.00 0.66
N THR A 216 25.62 6.93 0.74
CA THR A 216 25.76 8.13 1.57
C THR A 216 25.20 7.81 2.96
N ILE A 217 26.05 7.46 3.91
CA ILE A 217 25.65 6.88 5.20
C ILE A 217 25.92 7.86 6.34
N LEU A 218 24.85 8.27 7.04
CA LEU A 218 24.92 8.99 8.30
C LEU A 218 24.87 7.99 9.45
N ASN A 219 26.04 7.67 10.02
CA ASN A 219 26.18 6.64 11.05
C ASN A 219 26.26 7.26 12.44
N TRP A 220 25.33 6.89 13.33
CA TRP A 220 25.34 7.35 14.71
C TRP A 220 26.62 6.93 15.45
N THR A 221 27.25 7.89 16.12
CA THR A 221 28.41 7.68 17.00
C THR A 221 28.33 8.53 18.27
N GLY A 222 27.19 9.20 18.48
CA GLY A 222 26.96 10.04 19.64
C GLY A 222 26.55 9.25 20.88
N GLU A 223 26.50 9.93 22.01
CA GLU A 223 26.00 9.34 23.25
C GLU A 223 24.46 9.36 23.31
N GLY A 224 23.87 8.32 23.89
CA GLY A 224 22.43 8.26 24.16
C GLY A 224 21.60 7.85 22.96
N ASN A 225 20.32 8.23 22.96
CA ASN A 225 19.31 7.67 22.06
C ASN A 225 19.06 8.52 20.80
N GLY A 226 19.95 9.46 20.48
CA GLY A 226 19.78 10.35 19.33
C GLY A 226 18.55 11.27 19.43
N PRO A 227 17.90 11.62 18.30
CA PRO A 227 17.98 10.92 17.01
C PRO A 227 19.22 11.27 16.17
N VAL A 228 19.47 10.51 15.09
CA VAL A 228 20.51 10.89 14.09
C VAL A 228 20.09 12.17 13.37
N LEU A 229 18.84 12.24 12.92
CA LEU A 229 18.25 13.42 12.25
C LEU A 229 16.94 13.82 12.92
N SER A 230 16.85 15.06 13.37
CA SER A 230 15.64 15.68 13.91
C SER A 230 15.09 16.74 12.96
N MET A 231 13.77 16.74 12.77
CA MET A 231 13.02 17.75 12.02
C MET A 231 11.74 18.09 12.78
N SER A 232 11.26 19.32 12.63
CA SER A 232 9.97 19.74 13.20
C SER A 232 9.06 20.32 12.12
N GLY A 233 7.76 20.09 12.25
CA GLY A 233 6.74 20.79 11.48
C GLY A 233 6.47 22.20 12.01
N PRO A 234 5.91 23.11 11.19
CA PRO A 234 5.48 22.92 9.80
C PRO A 234 6.62 23.06 8.78
N SER A 235 7.19 21.96 8.29
CA SER A 235 8.35 21.93 7.40
C SER A 235 8.00 21.54 5.97
N LYS A 236 8.77 22.05 5.01
CA LYS A 236 8.70 21.72 3.57
C LYS A 236 9.95 20.98 3.08
N ALA A 237 10.72 20.44 4.02
CA ALA A 237 11.99 19.78 3.76
C ALA A 237 11.86 18.56 2.85
N THR A 238 12.93 18.23 2.15
CA THR A 238 13.04 16.99 1.37
C THR A 238 14.30 16.24 1.77
N LEU A 239 14.18 14.95 2.05
CA LEU A 239 15.31 14.04 2.18
C LEU A 239 15.38 13.16 0.94
N ARG A 240 16.57 12.91 0.42
CA ARG A 240 16.72 11.99 -0.70
C ARG A 240 18.09 11.37 -0.79
N GLU A 241 18.13 10.13 -1.24
CA GLU A 241 19.39 9.45 -1.63
C GLU A 241 20.39 9.32 -0.49
N ILE A 242 19.90 9.04 0.73
CA ILE A 242 20.73 8.99 1.94
C ILE A 242 20.32 7.77 2.76
N GLN A 243 21.30 7.11 3.34
CA GLN A 243 21.14 6.11 4.37
C GLN A 243 21.43 6.70 5.76
N ILE A 244 20.61 6.32 6.75
CA ILE A 244 20.79 6.64 8.15
C ILE A 244 20.93 5.32 8.93
N ASP A 245 21.97 5.23 9.77
CA ASP A 245 22.19 4.09 10.65
C ASP A 245 22.14 4.56 12.11
N GLY A 246 21.18 4.04 12.87
CA GLY A 246 20.99 4.34 14.29
C GLY A 246 21.95 3.58 15.22
N ALA A 247 22.84 2.74 14.70
CA ALA A 247 23.83 1.97 15.45
C ALA A 247 23.26 1.12 16.60
N ALA A 248 22.01 0.67 16.49
CA ALA A 248 21.22 -0.02 17.52
C ALA A 248 20.92 0.80 18.79
N GLU A 249 21.35 2.07 18.84
CA GLU A 249 21.28 2.92 20.03
C GLU A 249 20.37 4.13 19.84
N ALA A 250 20.44 4.79 18.69
CA ALA A 250 19.69 6.00 18.40
C ALA A 250 18.37 5.75 17.67
N ASP A 251 17.41 6.66 17.84
CA ASP A 251 16.34 6.82 16.84
C ASP A 251 16.95 7.35 15.53
N GLY A 252 16.45 6.87 14.37
CA GLY A 252 16.98 7.26 13.07
C GLY A 252 16.57 8.68 12.68
N ILE A 253 15.31 8.83 12.27
CA ILE A 253 14.70 10.11 11.91
C ILE A 253 13.49 10.37 12.81
N VAL A 254 13.43 11.57 13.41
CA VAL A 254 12.25 12.02 14.17
C VAL A 254 11.69 13.28 13.52
N LEU A 255 10.38 13.24 13.22
CA LEU A 255 9.59 14.36 12.72
C LEU A 255 8.50 14.69 13.74
N ASP A 256 8.70 15.76 14.49
CA ASP A 256 7.75 16.22 15.50
C ASP A 256 6.85 17.36 14.99
N ASN A 257 5.74 17.59 15.68
CA ASN A 257 4.75 18.62 15.34
C ASN A 257 4.32 18.55 13.85
N VAL A 258 4.01 17.35 13.33
CA VAL A 258 3.61 17.23 11.90
C VAL A 258 2.10 17.28 11.65
N ASP A 259 1.28 17.42 12.69
CA ASP A 259 -0.18 17.21 12.62
C ASP A 259 -1.05 18.46 12.41
N GLN A 260 -0.57 19.42 11.63
CA GLN A 260 -1.42 20.53 11.18
C GLN A 260 -2.54 20.03 10.25
N ILE A 261 -3.68 20.74 10.24
CA ILE A 261 -4.80 20.44 9.33
C ILE A 261 -4.31 20.47 7.87
N GLY A 262 -4.39 19.32 7.21
CA GLY A 262 -3.98 19.17 5.80
C GLY A 262 -2.50 18.85 5.59
N SER A 263 -1.73 18.61 6.65
CA SER A 263 -0.34 18.16 6.57
C SER A 263 -0.16 16.89 5.75
N ARG A 264 1.03 16.75 5.18
CA ARG A 264 1.46 15.54 4.47
C ARG A 264 2.89 15.14 4.83
N VAL A 265 3.10 13.85 4.96
CA VAL A 265 4.42 13.21 4.84
C VAL A 265 4.34 12.25 3.66
N TYR A 266 5.21 12.44 2.67
CA TYR A 266 5.26 11.61 1.46
C TYR A 266 6.58 10.86 1.40
N MET A 267 6.52 9.55 1.16
CA MET A 267 7.66 8.65 1.13
C MET A 267 7.59 7.79 -0.13
N GLN A 268 8.60 7.89 -0.99
CA GLN A 268 8.72 7.06 -2.19
C GLN A 268 10.05 6.31 -2.16
N GLY A 269 10.00 4.99 -2.30
CA GLY A 269 11.19 4.14 -2.28
C GLY A 269 11.93 4.13 -0.94
N VAL A 270 11.25 4.49 0.16
CA VAL A 270 11.84 4.44 1.50
C VAL A 270 11.99 2.99 1.94
N GLN A 271 13.13 2.65 2.54
CA GLN A 271 13.49 1.29 2.94
C GLN A 271 13.94 1.28 4.39
N LEU A 272 13.22 0.57 5.25
CA LEU A 272 13.49 0.51 6.67
C LEU A 272 13.90 -0.90 7.07
N ARG A 273 14.86 -1.02 7.99
CA ARG A 273 15.25 -2.35 8.49
C ARG A 273 15.71 -2.38 9.92
N SER A 274 15.47 -3.51 10.57
CA SER A 274 16.09 -3.85 11.86
C SER A 274 15.82 -2.82 12.96
N GLY A 275 14.64 -2.19 12.92
CA GLY A 275 14.14 -1.38 14.02
C GLY A 275 13.99 -2.21 15.30
N ARG A 276 14.53 -1.73 16.42
CA ARG A 276 14.49 -2.45 17.70
C ARG A 276 13.15 -2.34 18.42
N ARG A 277 12.39 -1.29 18.12
CA ARG A 277 11.03 -1.05 18.60
C ARG A 277 10.07 -0.90 17.43
N THR A 278 10.43 -0.05 16.47
CA THR A 278 9.69 0.11 15.23
C THR A 278 10.58 0.44 14.03
N ASP A 279 10.12 0.07 12.84
CA ASP A 279 10.65 0.64 11.61
C ASP A 279 9.99 2.00 11.35
N LEU A 280 8.67 2.02 11.20
CA LEU A 280 7.89 3.25 11.05
C LEU A 280 6.89 3.39 12.19
N PHE A 281 7.01 4.46 12.97
CA PHE A 281 6.05 4.81 14.00
C PHE A 281 5.29 6.08 13.62
N ILE A 282 4.00 5.92 13.33
CA ILE A 282 3.05 7.01 13.13
C ILE A 282 2.27 7.17 14.43
N ASN A 283 2.51 8.27 15.13
CA ASN A 283 2.09 8.44 16.52
C ASN A 283 1.15 9.64 16.69
N GLY A 284 -0.15 9.37 16.72
CA GLY A 284 -1.14 10.34 17.17
C GLY A 284 -1.58 11.35 16.12
N LEU A 285 -1.51 11.00 14.83
CA LEU A 285 -1.83 11.93 13.74
C LEU A 285 -3.33 11.90 13.40
N ASP A 286 -4.05 12.99 13.67
CA ASP A 286 -5.46 13.20 13.31
C ASP A 286 -5.61 13.90 11.95
N HIS A 287 -4.61 14.63 11.49
CA HIS A 287 -4.75 15.53 10.34
C HIS A 287 -3.78 15.23 9.21
N THR A 288 -2.71 14.51 9.50
CA THR A 288 -1.63 14.23 8.54
C THR A 288 -1.96 13.07 7.62
N ARG A 289 -1.76 13.29 6.32
CA ARG A 289 -1.75 12.22 5.33
C ARG A 289 -0.33 11.67 5.18
N VAL A 290 -0.14 10.41 5.52
CA VAL A 290 1.12 9.68 5.30
C VAL A 290 0.93 8.78 4.08
N GLN A 291 1.70 9.05 3.02
CA GLN A 291 1.62 8.28 1.78
C GLN A 291 2.98 7.64 1.51
N LEU A 292 2.96 6.32 1.36
CA LEU A 292 4.12 5.46 1.16
C LEU A 292 3.96 4.78 -0.20
N GLU A 293 4.95 4.92 -1.07
CA GLU A 293 5.02 4.29 -2.40
C GLU A 293 6.32 3.51 -2.52
N ASP A 294 6.25 2.29 -3.06
CA ASP A 294 7.40 1.39 -3.20
C ASP A 294 8.15 1.20 -1.86
N PHE A 295 7.40 1.02 -0.79
CA PHE A 295 7.90 1.05 0.58
C PHE A 295 8.43 -0.33 1.01
N GLY A 296 9.65 -0.35 1.53
CA GLY A 296 10.26 -1.56 2.08
C GLY A 296 10.42 -1.50 3.59
N HIS A 297 10.10 -2.60 4.27
CA HIS A 297 10.32 -2.71 5.72
C HIS A 297 10.59 -4.14 6.18
N ALA A 298 11.74 -4.39 6.84
CA ALA A 298 12.19 -5.75 7.07
C ALA A 298 13.07 -5.97 8.32
N TYR A 299 13.22 -7.25 8.67
CA TYR A 299 14.21 -7.75 9.64
C TYR A 299 14.04 -7.19 11.05
N SER A 300 12.79 -7.02 11.47
CA SER A 300 12.38 -6.55 12.79
C SER A 300 11.67 -7.67 13.58
N PRO A 301 12.34 -8.81 13.92
CA PRO A 301 11.70 -10.02 14.46
C PRO A 301 11.25 -9.93 15.93
N ASN A 302 11.63 -8.86 16.63
CA ASN A 302 11.28 -8.61 18.03
C ASN A 302 10.55 -7.27 18.22
N ALA A 303 10.04 -6.71 17.12
CA ALA A 303 9.48 -5.37 17.07
C ALA A 303 8.23 -5.36 16.18
N VAL A 304 7.52 -4.24 16.22
CA VAL A 304 6.44 -3.95 15.27
C VAL A 304 7.07 -3.15 14.14
N SER A 305 7.04 -3.65 12.91
CA SER A 305 7.67 -2.94 11.80
C SER A 305 6.96 -1.59 11.54
N VAL A 306 5.68 -1.61 11.20
CA VAL A 306 4.88 -0.38 11.01
C VAL A 306 3.82 -0.29 12.11
N LYS A 307 3.94 0.72 12.97
CA LYS A 307 2.98 1.00 14.04
C LYS A 307 2.22 2.28 13.75
N VAL A 308 0.89 2.21 13.72
CA VAL A 308 0.01 3.35 13.42
C VAL A 308 -0.99 3.55 14.56
N ARG A 309 -0.85 4.67 15.27
CA ARG A 309 -1.79 5.14 16.29
C ARG A 309 -2.49 6.40 15.80
N GLY A 310 -3.82 6.39 15.85
CA GLY A 310 -4.60 7.59 15.55
C GLY A 310 -4.42 8.67 16.61
N GLY A 311 -4.74 9.92 16.25
CA GLY A 311 -4.71 11.01 17.22
C GLY A 311 -5.92 11.02 18.17
N PRO A 312 -5.92 11.91 19.17
CA PRO A 312 -6.97 11.96 20.19
C PRO A 312 -8.38 12.13 19.64
N LEU A 313 -8.56 12.85 18.52
CA LEU A 313 -9.87 13.03 17.89
C LEU A 313 -10.34 11.73 17.25
N SER A 314 -9.46 11.04 16.53
CA SER A 314 -9.74 9.76 15.88
C SER A 314 -10.04 8.68 16.92
N ALA A 315 -9.25 8.60 18.00
CA ALA A 315 -9.48 7.68 19.11
C ALA A 315 -10.87 7.88 19.74
N ALA A 316 -11.30 9.13 19.90
CA ALA A 316 -12.62 9.51 20.38
C ALA A 316 -13.77 9.25 19.36
N GLY A 317 -13.47 8.72 18.17
CA GLY A 317 -14.46 8.42 17.14
C GLY A 317 -14.90 9.61 16.30
N LYS A 318 -14.16 10.72 16.34
CA LYS A 318 -14.43 11.88 15.46
C LYS A 318 -13.90 11.60 14.06
N ALA A 319 -14.58 12.12 13.05
CA ALA A 319 -14.10 12.07 11.69
C ALA A 319 -12.91 13.02 11.51
N THR A 320 -11.78 12.47 11.06
CA THR A 320 -10.54 13.21 10.88
C THR A 320 -9.95 12.97 9.49
N GLY A 321 -9.03 13.85 9.07
CA GLY A 321 -8.40 13.80 7.74
C GLY A 321 -7.16 12.90 7.68
N GLY A 322 -6.62 12.54 8.84
CA GLY A 322 -5.41 11.75 9.01
C GLY A 322 -5.59 10.33 8.53
N LYS A 323 -4.59 9.84 7.80
CA LYS A 323 -4.58 8.47 7.26
C LYS A 323 -3.18 8.09 6.79
N THR A 324 -2.92 6.80 6.81
CA THR A 324 -1.70 6.20 6.26
C THR A 324 -2.07 5.27 5.11
N SER A 325 -1.40 5.41 3.97
CA SER A 325 -1.64 4.56 2.80
C SER A 325 -0.31 4.05 2.26
N VAL A 326 -0.18 2.73 2.12
CA VAL A 326 0.95 2.03 1.48
C VAL A 326 0.50 1.53 0.11
N PHE A 327 1.14 2.06 -0.94
CA PHE A 327 0.92 1.68 -2.32
C PHE A 327 2.15 0.98 -2.86
N SER A 328 2.05 -0.35 -2.95
CA SER A 328 3.15 -1.24 -3.30
C SER A 328 4.33 -1.24 -2.33
N GLY A 329 5.05 -2.36 -2.32
CA GLY A 329 6.19 -2.53 -1.45
C GLY A 329 6.56 -3.98 -1.20
N ALA A 330 7.53 -4.17 -0.33
CA ALA A 330 7.96 -5.48 0.12
C ALA A 330 8.30 -5.45 1.61
N SER A 331 8.09 -6.57 2.28
CA SER A 331 8.45 -6.73 3.68
C SER A 331 8.90 -8.15 3.96
N SER A 332 9.76 -8.33 4.94
CA SER A 332 10.25 -9.67 5.29
C SER A 332 10.80 -9.77 6.69
N GLY A 333 10.78 -10.95 7.28
CA GLY A 333 11.50 -11.22 8.55
C GLY A 333 11.04 -10.38 9.74
N ASN A 334 9.80 -9.89 9.70
CA ASN A 334 9.16 -9.21 10.82
C ASN A 334 8.39 -10.23 11.67
N SER A 335 8.07 -9.89 12.92
CA SER A 335 7.05 -10.63 13.68
C SER A 335 5.66 -10.05 13.45
N ILE A 336 5.52 -8.74 13.63
CA ILE A 336 4.31 -7.99 13.32
C ILE A 336 4.72 -6.92 12.33
N SER A 337 4.25 -7.04 11.10
CA SER A 337 4.45 -6.04 10.04
C SER A 337 3.60 -4.80 10.29
N TYR A 338 2.36 -4.95 10.75
CA TYR A 338 1.44 -3.83 10.99
C TYR A 338 0.73 -3.93 12.34
N GLU A 339 0.80 -2.86 13.14
CA GLU A 339 -0.04 -2.67 14.32
C GLU A 339 -0.89 -1.42 14.16
N VAL A 340 -2.21 -1.54 14.33
CA VAL A 340 -3.17 -0.46 14.07
C VAL A 340 -4.14 -0.31 15.24
N SER A 341 -4.20 0.88 15.83
CA SER A 341 -5.03 1.14 17.01
C SER A 341 -5.37 2.63 17.20
N GLU A 342 -6.14 2.94 18.26
CA GLU A 342 -6.43 4.30 18.72
C GLU A 342 -7.04 5.24 17.66
N GLY A 343 -7.93 4.70 16.83
CA GLY A 343 -8.61 5.42 15.76
C GLY A 343 -7.80 5.52 14.46
N ALA A 344 -6.66 4.85 14.35
CA ALA A 344 -5.83 4.84 13.16
C ALA A 344 -6.60 4.38 11.91
N ARG A 345 -6.22 4.99 10.77
CA ARG A 345 -6.71 4.64 9.44
C ARG A 345 -5.53 4.22 8.58
N LEU A 346 -5.48 2.94 8.21
CA LEU A 346 -4.38 2.36 7.45
C LEU A 346 -4.91 1.57 6.23
N LEU A 347 -4.40 1.89 5.05
CA LEU A 347 -4.54 1.08 3.84
C LEU A 347 -3.17 0.48 3.49
N VAL A 348 -3.09 -0.83 3.29
CA VAL A 348 -1.92 -1.52 2.76
C VAL A 348 -2.31 -2.26 1.50
N ARG A 349 -1.61 -1.99 0.40
CA ARG A 349 -1.98 -2.50 -0.91
C ARG A 349 -0.78 -2.98 -1.71
N ASP A 350 -0.97 -4.09 -2.43
CA ASP A 350 -0.02 -4.62 -3.43
C ASP A 350 1.38 -4.87 -2.85
N LEU A 351 1.41 -5.50 -1.67
CA LEU A 351 2.60 -5.78 -0.86
C LEU A 351 2.98 -7.27 -0.94
N TRP A 352 4.27 -7.56 -1.00
CA TRP A 352 4.81 -8.89 -0.72
C TRP A 352 5.33 -8.98 0.72
N TYR A 353 4.94 -10.02 1.46
CA TYR A 353 5.52 -10.37 2.75
C TYR A 353 5.99 -11.81 2.79
N GLU A 354 7.20 -12.02 3.29
CA GLU A 354 7.76 -13.36 3.54
C GLU A 354 8.57 -13.41 4.84
N SER A 355 8.20 -14.33 5.74
CA SER A 355 8.91 -14.53 6.99
C SER A 355 8.87 -15.98 7.41
N GLY A 356 10.04 -16.53 7.73
CA GLY A 356 10.17 -17.75 8.53
C GLY A 356 10.52 -17.48 10.00
N ALA A 357 10.61 -16.20 10.41
CA ALA A 357 11.20 -15.84 11.68
C ALA A 357 10.25 -16.04 12.87
N LYS A 358 9.00 -15.56 12.77
CA LYS A 358 7.97 -15.64 13.81
C LYS A 358 6.55 -15.64 13.21
N PRO A 359 5.56 -16.19 13.93
CA PRO A 359 4.16 -16.11 13.51
C PRO A 359 3.60 -14.70 13.66
N GLY A 360 2.51 -14.43 12.94
CA GLY A 360 1.88 -13.12 12.86
C GLY A 360 2.26 -12.31 11.62
N PHE A 361 1.41 -11.33 11.33
CA PHE A 361 1.66 -10.30 10.32
C PHE A 361 1.02 -8.97 10.72
N ALA A 362 -0.27 -8.97 11.08
CA ALA A 362 -0.96 -7.75 11.47
C ALA A 362 -1.75 -7.93 12.78
N LYS A 363 -1.68 -6.93 13.65
CA LYS A 363 -2.47 -6.81 14.87
C LYS A 363 -3.35 -5.57 14.82
N ILE A 364 -4.67 -5.76 14.89
CA ILE A 364 -5.66 -4.68 14.78
C ILE A 364 -6.56 -4.72 16.00
N TYR A 365 -6.64 -3.62 16.74
CA TYR A 365 -7.39 -3.57 17.99
C TYR A 365 -7.87 -2.16 18.33
N ASP A 366 -8.70 -2.06 19.37
CA ASP A 366 -9.40 -0.84 19.78
C ASP A 366 -10.19 -0.25 18.61
N ARG A 367 -10.22 1.08 18.48
CA ARG A 367 -10.78 1.73 17.31
C ARG A 367 -9.80 1.69 16.15
N ALA A 368 -10.20 1.18 15.00
CA ALA A 368 -9.35 1.14 13.81
C ALA A 368 -10.17 1.06 12.52
N LEU A 369 -9.62 1.62 11.44
CA LEU A 369 -10.04 1.35 10.07
C LEU A 369 -8.83 0.81 9.30
N PHE A 370 -8.89 -0.46 8.91
CA PHE A 370 -7.79 -1.14 8.24
C PHE A 370 -8.27 -1.82 6.96
N THR A 371 -7.53 -1.61 5.86
CA THR A 371 -7.74 -2.34 4.62
C THR A 371 -6.44 -2.97 4.14
N LEU A 372 -6.48 -4.26 3.83
CA LEU A 372 -5.44 -5.02 3.16
C LEU A 372 -5.94 -5.43 1.77
N ASP A 373 -5.25 -5.05 0.70
CA ASP A 373 -5.72 -5.26 -0.68
C ASP A 373 -4.60 -5.75 -1.60
N GLY A 374 -4.71 -6.97 -2.13
CA GLY A 374 -3.71 -7.46 -3.09
C GLY A 374 -2.39 -7.89 -2.46
N VAL A 375 -2.41 -8.34 -1.20
CA VAL A 375 -1.19 -8.64 -0.44
C VAL A 375 -0.90 -10.14 -0.40
N ARG A 376 0.37 -10.51 -0.59
CA ARG A 376 0.87 -11.86 -0.30
C ARG A 376 1.44 -11.88 1.12
N ILE A 377 0.96 -12.82 1.95
CA ILE A 377 1.46 -13.05 3.31
C ILE A 377 1.97 -14.48 3.40
N SER A 378 3.28 -14.66 3.23
CA SER A 378 3.94 -15.92 3.53
C SER A 378 4.51 -15.92 4.95
N SER A 379 3.96 -16.77 5.81
CA SER A 379 4.24 -16.75 7.26
C SER A 379 4.16 -18.15 7.86
N PRO A 380 4.75 -18.38 9.06
CA PRO A 380 4.50 -19.60 9.81
C PRO A 380 3.00 -19.79 10.06
N VAL A 381 2.52 -21.02 9.92
CA VAL A 381 1.09 -21.35 9.97
C VAL A 381 0.72 -22.05 11.28
N ASN A 382 -0.54 -21.94 11.68
CA ASN A 382 -1.09 -22.63 12.86
C ASN A 382 -0.37 -22.32 14.18
N GLN A 383 0.17 -21.12 14.30
CA GLN A 383 0.83 -20.62 15.51
C GLN A 383 0.08 -19.42 16.08
N ILE A 384 0.56 -18.90 17.22
CA ILE A 384 -0.02 -17.74 17.89
C ILE A 384 1.02 -16.60 17.89
N PRO A 385 0.65 -15.38 17.47
CA PRO A 385 -0.65 -15.01 16.89
C PRO A 385 -0.85 -15.60 15.48
N ALA A 386 -2.10 -15.62 15.01
CA ALA A 386 -2.38 -15.90 13.60
C ALA A 386 -1.84 -14.77 12.69
N ALA A 387 -1.76 -14.99 11.38
CA ALA A 387 -1.32 -13.94 10.44
C ALA A 387 -2.09 -12.62 10.62
N LEU A 388 -3.41 -12.66 10.69
CA LEU A 388 -4.23 -11.48 11.01
C LEU A 388 -4.92 -11.69 12.37
N ASP A 389 -4.43 -10.97 13.38
CA ASP A 389 -4.97 -10.97 14.73
C ASP A 389 -5.82 -9.71 14.96
N ILE A 390 -7.14 -9.88 14.92
CA ILE A 390 -8.14 -8.83 15.11
C ILE A 390 -8.78 -9.02 16.48
N VAL A 391 -8.52 -8.11 17.42
CA VAL A 391 -8.92 -8.29 18.82
C VAL A 391 -9.57 -7.04 19.41
N ASN A 392 -10.72 -7.20 20.09
CA ASN A 392 -11.45 -6.08 20.71
C ASN A 392 -11.70 -4.89 19.75
N LEU A 393 -11.99 -5.19 18.49
CA LEU A 393 -12.14 -4.18 17.46
C LEU A 393 -13.46 -3.40 17.63
N ASN A 394 -13.36 -2.08 17.63
CA ASN A 394 -14.47 -1.15 17.43
C ASN A 394 -14.22 -0.37 16.14
N GLY A 395 -14.54 -0.97 15.01
CA GLY A 395 -14.11 -0.44 13.72
C GLY A 395 -14.31 -1.40 12.57
N THR A 396 -13.50 -1.22 11.53
CA THR A 396 -13.69 -1.91 10.25
C THR A 396 -12.37 -2.48 9.73
N VAL A 397 -12.43 -3.74 9.30
CA VAL A 397 -11.32 -4.43 8.62
C VAL A 397 -11.80 -4.99 7.28
N ALA A 398 -11.11 -4.65 6.19
CA ALA A 398 -11.34 -5.24 4.88
C ALA A 398 -10.07 -5.97 4.40
N ILE A 399 -10.21 -7.22 3.97
CA ILE A 399 -9.13 -8.06 3.44
C ILE A 399 -9.56 -8.51 2.05
N LEU A 400 -8.92 -7.95 1.04
CA LEU A 400 -9.37 -7.99 -0.35
C LEU A 400 -8.28 -8.62 -1.21
N THR A 401 -8.65 -9.54 -2.11
CA THR A 401 -7.74 -10.07 -3.14
C THR A 401 -6.35 -10.47 -2.62
N SER A 402 -6.29 -10.98 -1.38
CA SER A 402 -5.05 -11.27 -0.67
C SER A 402 -4.77 -12.77 -0.63
N HIS A 403 -3.49 -13.13 -0.63
CA HIS A 403 -3.01 -14.51 -0.63
C HIS A 403 -2.29 -14.81 0.70
N LEU A 404 -2.87 -15.67 1.53
CA LEU A 404 -2.45 -15.91 2.92
C LEU A 404 -1.95 -17.35 3.13
N ASP A 405 -0.93 -17.51 3.99
CA ASP A 405 -0.52 -18.84 4.46
C ASP A 405 -1.31 -19.31 5.70
N ASP A 406 -1.69 -18.36 6.56
CA ASP A 406 -2.25 -18.63 7.88
C ASP A 406 -3.56 -17.86 8.12
N ARG A 407 -4.18 -18.17 9.25
CA ARG A 407 -5.54 -17.78 9.62
C ARG A 407 -5.69 -16.27 9.86
N ILE A 408 -6.95 -15.85 9.74
CA ILE A 408 -7.54 -14.60 10.23
C ILE A 408 -8.35 -14.95 11.48
N THR A 409 -7.99 -14.38 12.61
CA THR A 409 -8.69 -14.59 13.89
C THR A 409 -9.32 -13.30 14.37
N ILE A 410 -10.60 -13.36 14.69
CA ILE A 410 -11.39 -12.27 15.29
C ILE A 410 -11.76 -12.71 16.71
N SER A 411 -11.33 -11.96 17.73
CA SER A 411 -11.49 -12.35 19.14
C SER A 411 -11.81 -11.18 20.07
N GLY A 412 -12.15 -11.49 21.33
CA GLY A 412 -12.52 -10.49 22.32
C GLY A 412 -13.93 -9.94 22.10
N ASN A 413 -14.16 -8.65 22.37
CA ASN A 413 -15.48 -8.03 22.15
C ASN A 413 -15.66 -7.64 20.67
N GLY A 414 -16.57 -8.30 19.97
CA GLY A 414 -16.88 -8.05 18.56
C GLY A 414 -18.05 -7.11 18.29
N SER A 415 -18.72 -6.57 19.32
CA SER A 415 -19.96 -5.80 19.15
C SER A 415 -19.83 -4.56 18.24
N GLY A 416 -18.64 -3.95 18.17
CA GLY A 416 -18.34 -2.82 17.29
C GLY A 416 -17.55 -3.19 16.03
N ALA A 417 -17.30 -4.47 15.79
CA ALA A 417 -16.40 -4.95 14.76
C ALA A 417 -17.15 -5.33 13.47
N ARG A 418 -16.69 -4.78 12.34
CA ARG A 418 -17.17 -5.11 10.99
C ARG A 418 -16.01 -5.62 10.15
N ILE A 419 -16.06 -6.86 9.69
CA ILE A 419 -14.96 -7.50 8.94
C ILE A 419 -15.47 -8.05 7.61
N LEU A 420 -14.75 -7.75 6.52
CA LEU A 420 -14.97 -8.33 5.19
C LEU A 420 -13.69 -9.01 4.70
N GLY A 421 -13.74 -10.31 4.47
CA GLY A 421 -12.84 -11.02 3.57
C GLY A 421 -13.50 -11.19 2.20
N LEU A 422 -12.96 -10.59 1.14
CA LEU A 422 -13.50 -10.70 -0.22
C LEU A 422 -12.39 -11.12 -1.19
N GLY A 423 -12.55 -12.31 -1.78
CA GLY A 423 -11.57 -12.81 -2.74
C GLY A 423 -10.22 -13.13 -2.11
N ILE A 424 -10.21 -13.79 -0.96
CA ILE A 424 -8.98 -14.29 -0.34
C ILE A 424 -8.59 -15.61 -1.01
N PHE A 425 -7.30 -15.87 -1.20
CA PHE A 425 -6.79 -17.22 -1.44
C PHE A 425 -5.94 -17.64 -0.23
N ASP A 426 -6.30 -18.75 0.43
CA ASP A 426 -5.57 -19.27 1.58
C ASP A 426 -4.84 -20.58 1.24
N GLU A 427 -3.59 -20.72 1.72
CA GLU A 427 -2.75 -21.91 1.47
C GLU A 427 -3.13 -23.13 2.32
N GLN A 428 -4.11 -23.01 3.22
CA GLN A 428 -4.63 -24.16 3.94
C GLN A 428 -5.59 -24.98 3.07
N ARG A 429 -5.61 -26.29 3.31
CA ARG A 429 -6.54 -27.23 2.67
C ARG A 429 -7.91 -27.29 3.37
N SER A 430 -8.27 -26.25 4.11
CA SER A 430 -9.42 -26.18 5.00
C SER A 430 -10.06 -24.80 4.91
N SER A 431 -11.37 -24.71 5.12
CA SER A 431 -12.08 -23.43 5.22
C SER A 431 -11.93 -22.75 6.58
N LYS A 432 -11.27 -23.41 7.54
CA LYS A 432 -11.08 -22.92 8.92
C LYS A 432 -9.96 -21.86 9.05
N TYR A 433 -9.77 -21.03 8.04
CA TYR A 433 -8.84 -19.90 8.10
C TYR A 433 -9.50 -18.59 8.50
N PHE A 434 -10.83 -18.47 8.44
CA PHE A 434 -11.55 -17.27 8.85
C PHE A 434 -12.36 -17.56 10.12
N LEU A 435 -11.82 -17.16 11.28
CA LEU A 435 -12.32 -17.54 12.59
C LEU A 435 -12.90 -16.33 13.33
N ASN A 436 -14.14 -16.45 13.78
CA ASN A 436 -14.83 -15.43 14.57
C ASN A 436 -15.17 -15.98 15.96
N ASP A 437 -14.19 -15.88 16.86
CA ASP A 437 -14.26 -16.33 18.25
C ASP A 437 -14.62 -15.18 19.21
N SER A 438 -15.08 -14.05 18.67
CA SER A 438 -15.46 -12.89 19.46
C SER A 438 -16.80 -13.07 20.18
N SER A 439 -16.94 -12.45 21.35
CA SER A 439 -18.13 -12.48 22.19
C SER A 439 -18.43 -11.09 22.79
N PRO A 440 -19.56 -10.44 22.43
CA PRO A 440 -20.48 -10.83 21.34
C PRO A 440 -19.79 -10.95 19.99
N ALA A 441 -20.35 -11.76 19.10
CA ALA A 441 -19.78 -12.02 17.79
C ALA A 441 -19.73 -10.75 16.92
N ALA A 442 -18.61 -10.57 16.22
CA ALA A 442 -18.44 -9.53 15.22
C ALA A 442 -19.31 -9.74 13.99
N GLN A 443 -19.66 -8.65 13.30
CA GLN A 443 -20.25 -8.73 11.96
C GLN A 443 -19.13 -9.06 10.96
N ALA A 444 -18.90 -10.35 10.73
CA ALA A 444 -17.82 -10.85 9.89
C ALA A 444 -18.38 -11.59 8.65
N VAL A 445 -17.85 -11.25 7.48
CA VAL A 445 -18.23 -11.84 6.19
C VAL A 445 -17.01 -12.35 5.46
N LEU A 446 -17.07 -13.58 4.94
CA LEU A 446 -16.15 -14.12 3.96
C LEU A 446 -16.92 -14.39 2.68
N ALA A 447 -16.51 -13.83 1.55
CA ALA A 447 -17.22 -13.99 0.29
C ALA A 447 -16.24 -14.20 -0.88
N ASN A 448 -16.63 -15.10 -1.80
CA ASN A 448 -15.95 -15.30 -3.07
C ASN A 448 -14.44 -15.62 -2.94
N SER A 449 -14.07 -16.29 -1.84
CA SER A 449 -12.70 -16.66 -1.49
C SER A 449 -12.40 -18.12 -1.82
N ARG A 450 -11.12 -18.49 -1.83
CA ARG A 450 -10.60 -19.80 -2.24
C ARG A 450 -9.62 -20.34 -1.21
N GLN A 451 -9.43 -21.64 -1.23
CA GLN A 451 -8.43 -22.35 -0.43
C GLN A 451 -7.76 -23.42 -1.28
N VAL A 452 -6.70 -24.03 -0.76
CA VAL A 452 -6.01 -25.12 -1.48
C VAL A 452 -6.92 -26.32 -1.63
N SER A 453 -6.97 -26.85 -2.85
CA SER A 453 -7.73 -28.04 -3.16
C SER A 453 -7.03 -29.31 -2.67
N THR A 454 -7.80 -30.33 -2.32
CA THR A 454 -7.31 -31.70 -2.11
C THR A 454 -7.33 -32.54 -3.39
N LEU A 455 -7.93 -32.02 -4.48
CA LEU A 455 -8.08 -32.73 -5.76
C LEU A 455 -6.80 -32.64 -6.61
N PRO A 456 -6.25 -33.74 -7.12
CA PRO A 456 -5.10 -33.73 -8.02
C PRO A 456 -5.34 -32.89 -9.30
N GLY A 457 -4.34 -32.14 -9.74
CA GLY A 457 -4.42 -31.32 -10.96
C GLY A 457 -5.24 -30.04 -10.84
N ASN A 458 -5.83 -29.78 -9.69
CA ASN A 458 -6.55 -28.56 -9.34
C ASN A 458 -5.86 -27.90 -8.14
N ARG A 459 -5.37 -26.66 -8.26
CA ARG A 459 -4.65 -26.02 -7.15
C ARG A 459 -5.57 -25.47 -6.07
N SER A 460 -6.76 -24.98 -6.44
CA SER A 460 -7.66 -24.32 -5.49
C SER A 460 -9.13 -24.67 -5.70
N VAL A 461 -9.90 -24.59 -4.63
CA VAL A 461 -11.35 -24.75 -4.61
C VAL A 461 -11.98 -23.53 -3.93
N GLY A 462 -13.21 -23.18 -4.32
CA GLY A 462 -13.95 -22.12 -3.64
C GLY A 462 -14.15 -22.46 -2.16
N THR A 463 -13.81 -21.52 -1.28
CA THR A 463 -14.20 -21.56 0.13
C THR A 463 -15.68 -21.17 0.22
N PRO A 464 -16.51 -21.90 0.97
CA PRO A 464 -17.89 -21.51 1.23
C PRO A 464 -17.96 -20.11 1.84
N ASP A 465 -18.93 -19.32 1.39
CA ASP A 465 -19.16 -17.99 1.95
C ASP A 465 -19.62 -18.11 3.43
N MET A 466 -19.22 -17.16 4.26
CA MET A 466 -19.55 -17.09 5.69
C MET A 466 -20.13 -15.73 6.05
N GLY A 467 -21.08 -15.70 6.97
CA GLY A 467 -21.76 -14.47 7.38
C GLY A 467 -22.77 -13.96 6.34
N VAL A 468 -23.45 -12.86 6.66
CA VAL A 468 -24.47 -12.24 5.78
C VAL A 468 -23.85 -11.09 5.01
N ALA A 469 -23.61 -11.32 3.71
CA ALA A 469 -22.97 -10.39 2.81
C ALA A 469 -24.01 -9.57 2.02
N ASP A 470 -24.59 -8.53 2.62
CA ASP A 470 -25.47 -7.64 1.86
C ASP A 470 -24.68 -6.58 1.06
N ARG A 471 -25.35 -6.02 0.05
CA ARG A 471 -24.79 -5.01 -0.87
C ARG A 471 -24.27 -3.76 -0.15
N THR A 472 -24.97 -3.30 0.87
CA THR A 472 -24.61 -2.10 1.63
C THR A 472 -23.38 -2.37 2.48
N PHE A 473 -23.32 -3.54 3.14
CA PHE A 473 -22.18 -3.99 3.92
C PHE A 473 -20.92 -4.03 3.05
N ILE A 474 -20.94 -4.79 1.94
CA ILE A 474 -19.80 -4.91 1.03
C ILE A 474 -19.35 -3.53 0.55
N LYS A 475 -20.27 -2.69 0.06
CA LYS A 475 -19.94 -1.35 -0.44
C LYS A 475 -19.23 -0.50 0.61
N SER A 476 -19.74 -0.49 1.84
CA SER A 476 -19.16 0.32 2.92
C SER A 476 -17.76 -0.14 3.33
N LEU A 477 -17.48 -1.46 3.33
CA LEU A 477 -16.14 -1.97 3.63
C LEU A 477 -15.16 -1.81 2.46
N LEU A 478 -15.66 -1.51 1.25
CA LEU A 478 -14.83 -1.13 0.11
C LEU A 478 -14.56 0.38 0.03
N GLU A 479 -15.18 1.23 0.85
CA GLU A 479 -15.05 2.69 0.74
C GLU A 479 -13.60 3.16 0.84
N GLN A 480 -12.81 2.60 1.76
CA GLN A 480 -11.41 2.99 1.92
C GLN A 480 -10.59 2.64 0.67
N THR A 481 -10.68 1.41 0.17
CA THR A 481 -9.94 1.02 -1.04
C THR A 481 -10.38 1.83 -2.27
N ARG A 482 -11.68 2.16 -2.38
CA ARG A 482 -12.26 2.92 -3.49
C ARG A 482 -11.97 4.42 -3.44
N GLY A 483 -11.75 4.99 -2.26
CA GLY A 483 -11.50 6.42 -2.05
C GLY A 483 -10.02 6.80 -1.92
N GLU A 484 -9.11 5.83 -1.83
CA GLU A 484 -7.69 6.06 -1.62
C GLU A 484 -6.83 5.60 -2.81
N HIS A 485 -6.21 6.59 -3.44
CA HIS A 485 -5.32 6.43 -4.60
C HIS A 485 -3.99 7.13 -4.34
N PRO A 486 -2.88 6.64 -4.92
CA PRO A 486 -1.61 7.35 -4.89
C PRO A 486 -1.78 8.71 -5.57
N ALA A 487 -1.47 9.77 -4.83
CA ALA A 487 -1.54 11.13 -5.30
C ALA A 487 -0.15 11.66 -5.66
N VAL A 488 -0.03 12.26 -6.84
CA VAL A 488 1.20 12.97 -7.23
C VAL A 488 1.40 14.18 -6.28
N PRO A 489 2.54 14.28 -5.56
CA PRO A 489 2.74 15.36 -4.60
C PRO A 489 2.75 16.75 -5.24
N ARG A 490 1.71 17.54 -4.97
CA ARG A 490 1.66 18.98 -5.30
C ARG A 490 2.09 19.83 -4.11
N ALA A 491 2.54 21.06 -4.36
CA ALA A 491 2.85 22.01 -3.29
C ALA A 491 1.63 22.21 -2.36
N LEU A 492 1.88 22.20 -1.05
CA LEU A 492 0.88 22.50 -0.03
C LEU A 492 1.05 23.94 0.48
N PRO A 493 -0.02 24.57 1.02
CA PRO A 493 0.04 25.91 1.60
C PRO A 493 1.18 26.10 2.61
N ILE A 494 1.59 27.35 2.83
CA ILE A 494 2.53 27.71 3.91
C ILE A 494 1.91 27.39 5.29
N GLY A 495 2.75 27.16 6.30
CA GLY A 495 2.30 26.94 7.68
C GLY A 495 1.79 25.53 8.00
N ILE A 496 1.85 24.58 7.06
CA ILE A 496 1.56 23.16 7.32
C ILE A 496 2.71 22.27 6.86
N THR A 497 2.82 21.06 7.40
CA THR A 497 3.89 20.12 7.03
C THR A 497 3.68 19.54 5.62
N ASP A 498 4.76 19.52 4.82
CA ASP A 498 4.88 18.81 3.56
C ASP A 498 6.32 18.26 3.42
N VAL A 499 6.67 17.30 4.28
CA VAL A 499 7.98 16.65 4.21
C VAL A 499 7.93 15.52 3.19
N ARG A 500 9.00 15.41 2.40
CA ARG A 500 9.12 14.40 1.34
C ARG A 500 10.41 13.60 1.49
N MET A 501 10.31 12.29 1.30
CA MET A 501 11.46 11.37 1.34
C MET A 501 11.48 10.56 0.05
N PHE A 502 12.62 10.57 -0.66
CA PHE A 502 12.80 9.83 -1.90
C PHE A 502 14.03 8.94 -1.79
N ARG A 503 13.85 7.62 -1.83
CA ARG A 503 14.94 6.65 -1.68
C ARG A 503 15.81 6.97 -0.46
N VAL A 504 15.18 6.91 0.71
CA VAL A 504 15.83 7.08 2.01
C VAL A 504 15.86 5.72 2.69
N TRP A 505 17.04 5.33 3.17
CA TRP A 505 17.24 4.08 3.89
C TRP A 505 17.45 4.39 5.36
N VAL A 506 16.78 3.68 6.26
CA VAL A 506 17.04 3.81 7.70
C VAL A 506 17.14 2.44 8.33
N GLY A 507 18.25 2.20 9.02
CA GLY A 507 18.58 0.91 9.59
C GLY A 507 18.99 1.01 11.05
N ASN A 508 18.81 -0.11 11.77
CA ASN A 508 19.36 -0.31 13.10
C ASN A 508 18.96 0.77 14.13
N GLY A 509 17.86 1.49 13.94
CA GLY A 509 17.37 2.45 14.92
C GLY A 509 16.64 1.77 16.08
N ARG A 510 16.49 2.50 17.20
CA ARG A 510 15.47 2.17 18.21
C ARG A 510 14.09 2.24 17.56
N ASN A 511 13.74 3.39 17.03
CA ASN A 511 12.75 3.58 15.98
C ASN A 511 13.48 4.09 14.74
N ASN A 512 13.25 3.50 13.57
CA ASN A 512 13.90 3.99 12.35
C ASN A 512 13.33 5.36 11.95
N ILE A 513 12.02 5.48 11.77
CA ILE A 513 11.35 6.77 11.53
C ILE A 513 10.18 6.94 12.48
N THR A 514 10.13 8.07 13.19
CA THR A 514 8.98 8.49 14.00
C THR A 514 8.34 9.75 13.42
N LEU A 515 7.01 9.70 13.24
CA LEU A 515 6.17 10.85 12.90
C LEU A 515 5.24 11.13 14.09
N ALA A 516 5.37 12.29 14.72
CA ALA A 516 4.63 12.61 15.93
C ALA A 516 3.81 13.91 15.82
N ALA A 517 2.65 13.92 16.45
CA ALA A 517 1.80 15.11 16.51
C ALA A 517 2.38 16.24 17.37
N ARG A 518 3.27 15.93 18.32
CA ARG A 518 3.93 16.89 19.21
C ARG A 518 5.35 16.49 19.46
#